data_AF-A0A2S8PVM0-F1
#
_entry.id   AF-A0A2S8PVM0-F1
#
_cell.length_a   1.000
_cell.length_b   1.000
_cell.length_c   1.000
_cell.angle_alpha   90.00
_cell.angle_beta   90.00
_cell.angle_gamma   90.00
#
_symmetry.space_group_name_H-M   'P 1'
#
loop_
_entity.id
_entity.type
_entity.pdbx_description
1 polymer ?
#
loop_
_entity_poly.entity_id
_entity_poly.type
_entity_poly.pdbx_seq_one_letter_code
_entity_poly.pdbx_strand_id
1 'polypeptide(L)' 'MISLDFDPSVGKEIMKRCLAFVISRKMFNEHTGFAVMAPITS' A
#
# COMPACT_ATOMS: atom_id res chain seq x y z
N MET A 1 -10.47 -0.91 2.12
CA MET A 1 -9.91 0.44 1.99
C MET A 1 -9.07 0.70 3.22
N ILE A 2 -7.76 0.90 3.05
CA ILE A 2 -6.81 1.03 4.15
C ILE A 2 -6.12 2.39 4.00
N SER A 3 -5.95 3.11 5.11
CA SER A 3 -5.16 4.35 5.15
C SER A 3 -3.73 3.98 5.50
N LEU A 4 -2.78 4.28 4.61
CA LEU A 4 -1.36 4.06 4.84
C LEU A 4 -0.62 5.39 4.89
N ASP A 5 0.36 5.47 5.77
CA ASP A 5 1.40 6.49 5.74
C ASP A 5 2.65 5.91 5.07
N PHE A 6 3.23 6.66 4.15
CA PHE A 6 4.36 6.23 3.31
C PHE A 6 5.65 6.97 3.67
N ASP A 7 5.71 7.52 4.89
CA ASP A 7 6.91 8.13 5.45
C ASP A 7 7.69 7.12 6.31
N PRO A 8 9.02 6.99 6.14
CA PRO A 8 9.87 7.69 5.18
C PRO A 8 9.83 7.03 3.79
N SER A 9 9.87 7.86 2.74
CA SER A 9 9.98 7.46 1.33
C SER A 9 11.18 8.11 0.66
N VAL A 10 11.75 7.48 -0.38
CA VAL A 10 12.97 7.96 -1.05
C VAL A 10 12.66 8.47 -2.46
N GLY A 11 13.04 9.72 -2.74
CA GLY A 11 12.95 10.29 -4.08
C GLY A 11 11.54 10.67 -4.52
N LYS A 12 11.01 10.02 -5.57
CA LYS A 12 9.67 10.31 -6.17
C LYS A 12 8.58 9.35 -5.70
N GLU A 13 8.85 8.55 -4.68
CA GLU A 13 7.85 7.70 -4.05
C GLU A 13 6.73 8.56 -3.42
N ILE A 14 5.56 7.97 -3.21
CA ILE A 14 4.42 8.71 -2.63
C ILE A 14 4.75 9.04 -1.19
N MET A 15 4.96 10.32 -0.88
CA MET A 15 5.36 10.81 0.45
C MET A 15 4.18 11.30 1.30
N LYS A 16 2.94 10.94 0.94
CA LYS A 16 1.73 11.43 1.61
C LYS A 16 0.87 10.28 2.10
N ARG A 17 0.23 10.48 3.25
CA ARG A 17 -0.86 9.62 3.71
C ARG A 17 -1.95 9.58 2.65
N CYS A 18 -2.20 8.41 2.09
CA CYS A 18 -3.22 8.22 1.08
C CYS A 18 -3.94 6.89 1.30
N LEU A 19 -5.05 6.74 0.58
CA LEU A 19 -5.83 5.52 0.57
C LEU A 19 -5.16 4.54 -0.37
N ALA A 20 -5.16 3.26 -0.01
CA ALA A 20 -4.59 2.23 -0.88
C ALA A 20 -5.60 1.10 -1.12
N PHE A 21 -5.53 0.52 -2.33
CA PHE A 21 -6.27 -0.66 -2.71
C PHE A 21 -5.37 -1.89 -2.67
N VAL A 22 -5.84 -2.97 -2.06
CA VAL A 22 -5.10 -4.24 -2.01
C VAL A 22 -5.33 -4.96 -3.34
N ILE A 23 -4.25 -5.20 -4.08
CA ILE A 23 -4.29 -5.87 -5.39
C ILE A 23 -3.82 -7.33 -5.31
N SER A 24 -3.19 -7.73 -4.20
CA SER A 24 -2.78 -9.10 -3.97
C SER A 24 -3.96 -10.01 -3.58
N ARG A 25 -3.84 -11.31 -3.91
CA ARG A 25 -4.85 -12.32 -3.57
C ARG A 25 -4.84 -12.59 -2.06
N LYS A 26 -6.02 -12.85 -1.48
CA LYS A 26 -6.18 -13.20 -0.05
C LYS A 26 -5.25 -14.32 0.40
N MET A 27 -5.13 -15.38 -0.40
CA MET A 27 -4.26 -16.51 -0.11
C MET A 27 -2.78 -16.10 -0.05
N PHE A 28 -2.32 -15.19 -0.91
CA PHE A 28 -0.95 -14.65 -0.82
C PHE A 28 -0.73 -13.89 0.48
N ASN A 29 -1.71 -13.05 0.87
CA ASN A 29 -1.61 -12.24 2.08
C ASN A 29 -1.56 -13.12 3.34
N GLU A 30 -2.36 -14.17 3.39
CA GLU A 30 -2.40 -15.10 4.51
C GLU A 30 -1.11 -15.93 4.63
N HIS A 31 -0.53 -16.36 3.51
CA HIS A 31 0.69 -17.18 3.54
C HIS A 31 1.96 -16.37 3.80
N THR A 32 2.01 -15.11 3.37
CA THR A 32 3.23 -14.29 3.44
C THR A 32 3.20 -13.27 4.57
N GLY A 33 2.02 -12.91 5.09
CA GLY A 33 1.85 -11.78 5.99
C GLY A 33 2.02 -10.41 5.31
N PHE A 34 2.24 -10.39 4.00
CA PHE A 34 2.41 -9.16 3.21
C PHE A 34 1.23 -8.92 2.28
N ALA A 35 0.92 -7.65 2.02
CA ALA A 35 -0.08 -7.26 1.05
C ALA A 35 0.55 -6.33 0.01
N VAL A 36 0.29 -6.59 -1.28
CA VAL A 36 0.66 -5.69 -2.36
C VAL A 36 -0.48 -4.70 -2.55
N MET A 37 -0.16 -3.41 -2.48
CA MET A 37 -1.15 -2.34 -2.49
C MET A 37 -0.77 -1.26 -3.50
N ALA A 38 -1.80 -0.69 -4.14
CA ALA A 38 -1.66 0.46 -5.03
C ALA A 38 -2.30 1.69 -4.35
N PRO A 39 -1.55 2.79 -4.17
CA PRO A 39 -2.08 4.02 -3.61
C PRO A 39 -3.03 4.72 -4.60
N ILE A 40 -4.06 5.36 -4.04
CA ILE A 40 -5.03 6.17 -4.77
C ILE A 40 -4.64 7.64 -4.56
N THR A 41 -4.22 8.28 -5.64
CA THR A 41 -3.87 9.70 -5.67
C THR A 41 -4.84 10.45 -6.57
N SER A 42 -5.34 11.60 -6.11
CA SER A 42 -6.03 12.57 -6.96
C SER A 42 -5.04 13.48 -7.67
#